data_AF-A0A6B0X535-F1
#
_entry.id   AF-A0A6B0X535-F1
#
_cell.length_a   1.000
_cell.length_b   1.000
_cell.length_c   1.000
_cell.angle_alpha   90.00
_cell.angle_beta   90.00
_cell.angle_gamma   90.00
#
_symmetry.space_group_name_H-M   'P 1'
#
loop_
_entity.id
_entity.type
_entity.pdbx_description
1 polymer ?
#
loop_
_entity_poly.entity_id
_entity_poly.type
_entity_poly.pdbx_seq_one_letter_code
_entity_poly.pdbx_strand_id
1 'polypeptide(L)'
;MEAIRLNTASVLVVLSCVLSPAYSQPDYGTRLGVPRGSGETSYAPYGPGVLFDALDPAIKKWYVPQELYNEYRWRQWEYSNYARNLYQRYVDIRLEGDYYYDLFGNAVTRGWLIFNNSQTQPRQFGSSLVKATRFNSWFSGVAITSDSKGQYHYALTVSNRLRTTLTPMSFSKPFWDGVQFDIATDKYQGTVIYSRLSSPGGASTDNTEVLTTNLTTLMGGRATAQIGDFTEMGIHFVNTHQSNTLRDGFKGNPIAGALTVDQNQTVSFIELVLRDDSPADGSGGAAFFPVGSDIIITYNDGTVDHGREIRFEPAIQGGFVQEGFISADGTEEIRLLYDFDTPAFVNRASGPKEEIAKVEFELTIGNDYQVWMTSNNQTNRSDEPVLLLVAQAEGNVQDNTNLRILKFEYGLPTATQIIGGTLELRDVAGFNFYGEYDLSIAYRKYPSVTRTSHTTSAGVAGEQVEPAWMVNLSKVAHPWFFFGEAYSM
;
A
#
# COMPACT_ATOMS: atom_id res chain seq x y z
N MET A 1 6.27 -33.24 27.34
CA MET A 1 5.54 -34.15 26.43
C MET A 1 4.69 -33.25 25.56
N GLU A 2 5.22 -32.87 24.40
CA GLU A 2 4.57 -31.97 23.47
C GLU A 2 3.42 -32.71 22.78
N ALA A 3 2.20 -32.28 23.07
CA ALA A 3 1.02 -32.72 22.34
C ALA A 3 1.02 -32.00 20.99
N ILE A 4 1.15 -32.80 19.93
CA ILE A 4 1.08 -32.40 18.53
C ILE A 4 -0.31 -31.81 18.27
N ARG A 5 -0.37 -30.51 17.97
CA ARG A 5 -1.58 -29.79 17.58
C ARG A 5 -2.00 -30.22 16.17
N LEU A 6 -3.23 -30.69 16.03
CA LEU A 6 -3.82 -31.09 14.75
C LEU A 6 -4.75 -29.95 14.30
N ASN A 7 -4.30 -29.12 13.35
CA ASN A 7 -5.14 -28.11 12.72
C ASN A 7 -5.42 -28.46 11.25
N THR A 8 -6.63 -28.09 10.84
CA THR A 8 -7.36 -28.44 9.63
C THR A 8 -6.60 -28.15 8.33
N ALA A 9 -6.30 -29.22 7.59
CA ALA A 9 -5.77 -29.16 6.23
C ALA A 9 -6.92 -29.00 5.22
N SER A 10 -6.84 -27.98 4.37
CA SER A 10 -7.73 -27.81 3.22
C SER A 10 -6.98 -28.15 1.93
N VAL A 11 -7.49 -29.14 1.18
CA VAL A 11 -6.91 -29.64 -0.08
C VAL A 11 -7.84 -29.28 -1.24
N LEU A 12 -7.35 -28.53 -2.22
CA LEU A 12 -8.07 -28.21 -3.46
C LEU A 12 -7.41 -28.95 -4.64
N VAL A 13 -8.17 -29.82 -5.29
CA VAL A 13 -7.75 -30.55 -6.51
C VAL A 13 -8.61 -30.07 -7.68
N VAL A 14 -7.99 -29.55 -8.74
CA VAL A 14 -8.65 -29.23 -10.02
C VAL A 14 -7.96 -30.02 -11.13
N LEU A 15 -8.75 -30.78 -11.90
CA LEU A 15 -8.31 -31.61 -13.01
C LEU A 15 -9.15 -31.28 -14.26
N SER A 16 -8.51 -30.86 -15.35
CA SER A 16 -9.14 -30.89 -16.69
C SER A 16 -8.11 -30.97 -17.82
N CYS A 17 -8.26 -32.00 -18.66
CA CYS A 17 -7.78 -32.13 -20.05
C CYS A 17 -8.99 -32.57 -20.89
N VAL A 18 -9.13 -32.22 -22.18
CA VAL A 18 -8.49 -32.91 -23.31
C VAL A 18 -8.75 -32.17 -24.65
N LEU A 19 -7.67 -31.97 -25.39
CA LEU A 19 -7.35 -32.09 -26.85
C LEU A 19 -8.30 -31.64 -28.01
N SER A 20 -7.66 -30.93 -28.94
CA SER A 20 -8.02 -30.75 -30.38
C SER A 20 -7.68 -31.99 -31.23
N PRO A 21 -8.20 -32.11 -32.48
CA PRO A 21 -7.28 -31.94 -33.62
C PRO A 21 -7.86 -31.34 -34.94
N ALA A 22 -6.91 -30.76 -35.70
CA ALA A 22 -6.64 -30.77 -37.17
C ALA A 22 -7.64 -30.33 -38.26
N TYR A 23 -7.19 -29.28 -38.98
CA TYR A 23 -7.09 -29.03 -40.44
C TYR A 23 -8.18 -29.48 -41.45
N SER A 24 -8.64 -28.51 -42.26
CA SER A 24 -8.55 -28.58 -43.75
C SER A 24 -8.66 -27.19 -44.41
N GLN A 25 -7.92 -26.99 -45.50
CA GLN A 25 -8.09 -26.04 -46.62
C GLN A 25 -7.99 -26.90 -47.91
N PRO A 26 -8.33 -26.44 -49.15
CA PRO A 26 -8.48 -25.06 -49.66
C PRO A 26 -9.73 -24.89 -50.57
N ASP A 27 -9.87 -23.75 -51.28
CA ASP A 27 -10.06 -23.66 -52.77
C ASP A 27 -10.54 -22.24 -53.22
N TYR A 28 -10.45 -21.97 -54.53
CA TYR A 28 -10.05 -20.80 -55.33
C TYR A 28 -10.99 -19.58 -55.46
N GLY A 29 -10.41 -18.42 -55.84
CA GLY A 29 -10.95 -17.68 -57.01
C GLY A 29 -10.93 -16.14 -57.02
N THR A 30 -10.32 -15.59 -58.07
CA THR A 30 -10.17 -14.18 -58.50
C THR A 30 -11.33 -13.64 -59.37
N ARG A 31 -11.55 -12.30 -59.44
CA ARG A 31 -11.62 -11.42 -60.66
C ARG A 31 -12.56 -10.18 -60.53
N LEU A 32 -12.02 -8.95 -60.64
CA LEU A 32 -12.12 -7.96 -61.75
C LEU A 32 -13.51 -7.31 -61.93
N GLY A 33 -13.69 -5.98 -62.02
CA GLY A 33 -13.00 -5.00 -62.86
C GLY A 33 -13.64 -4.94 -64.25
N VAL A 34 -14.25 -3.82 -64.66
CA VAL A 34 -14.90 -3.67 -65.99
C VAL A 34 -14.24 -2.55 -66.81
N PRO A 35 -13.74 -2.85 -68.03
CA PRO A 35 -13.24 -1.86 -68.98
C PRO A 35 -14.32 -1.41 -69.98
N ARG A 36 -14.16 -0.20 -70.55
CA ARG A 36 -14.49 0.05 -71.97
C ARG A 36 -13.38 0.85 -72.64
N GLY A 37 -13.08 0.41 -73.87
CA GLY A 37 -11.94 0.81 -74.68
C GLY A 37 -11.93 2.27 -75.16
N SER A 38 -10.76 2.61 -75.72
CA SER A 38 -10.20 3.92 -76.08
C SER A 38 -9.87 4.81 -74.88
N GLY A 39 -8.67 4.58 -74.31
CA GLY A 39 -8.19 5.24 -73.10
C GLY A 39 -7.87 6.71 -73.27
N GLU A 40 -8.54 7.53 -72.47
CA GLU A 40 -8.05 8.73 -71.77
C GLU A 40 -9.18 9.20 -70.83
N THR A 41 -8.93 9.23 -69.52
CA THR A 41 -9.90 9.72 -68.51
C THR A 41 -9.43 11.05 -67.95
N SER A 42 -10.04 12.14 -68.42
CA SER A 42 -9.89 13.51 -67.92
C SER A 42 -10.99 13.83 -66.90
N TYR A 43 -10.65 14.55 -65.83
CA TYR A 43 -11.57 14.94 -64.75
C TYR A 43 -11.62 16.47 -64.54
N ALA A 44 -11.62 17.27 -65.61
CA ALA A 44 -11.78 18.72 -65.51
C ALA A 44 -13.28 19.13 -65.57
N PRO A 45 -13.81 19.85 -64.57
CA PRO A 45 -15.14 20.46 -64.67
C PRO A 45 -15.09 21.74 -65.53
N TYR A 46 -16.05 21.89 -66.45
CA TYR A 46 -16.29 23.10 -67.22
C TYR A 46 -17.16 24.09 -66.43
N GLY A 47 -16.72 25.36 -66.33
CA GLY A 47 -17.46 26.46 -65.73
C GLY A 47 -17.45 27.72 -66.61
N PRO A 48 -18.46 28.62 -66.47
CA PRO A 48 -18.71 29.73 -67.39
C PRO A 48 -17.67 30.86 -67.24
N GLY A 49 -17.31 31.48 -68.38
CA GLY A 49 -16.33 32.56 -68.46
C GLY A 49 -16.75 33.83 -67.70
N VAL A 50 -15.77 34.46 -67.06
CA VAL A 50 -15.93 35.78 -66.42
C VAL A 50 -14.91 36.75 -67.03
N LEU A 51 -15.42 37.93 -67.34
CA LEU A 51 -14.79 39.03 -68.06
C LEU A 51 -13.43 39.45 -67.46
N PHE A 52 -12.42 39.52 -68.33
CA PHE A 52 -11.14 40.19 -68.11
C PHE A 52 -11.31 41.71 -68.15
N ASP A 53 -11.95 42.34 -67.15
CA ASP A 53 -11.78 43.80 -66.96
C ASP A 53 -12.23 44.35 -65.58
N ALA A 54 -11.76 43.74 -64.48
CA ALA A 54 -11.90 44.34 -63.16
C ALA A 54 -10.65 44.04 -62.30
N LEU A 55 -9.53 44.65 -62.68
CA LEU A 55 -8.33 44.71 -61.85
C LEU A 55 -8.44 45.90 -60.88
N ASP A 56 -9.19 45.69 -59.80
CA ASP A 56 -9.03 46.46 -58.57
C ASP A 56 -7.88 45.82 -57.78
N PRO A 57 -6.78 46.52 -57.45
CA PRO A 57 -5.69 45.94 -56.67
C PRO A 57 -6.18 45.73 -55.23
N ALA A 58 -6.79 44.57 -54.98
CA ALA A 58 -7.06 44.09 -53.64
C ALA A 58 -5.71 43.90 -52.92
N ILE A 59 -5.37 44.85 -52.05
CA ILE A 59 -4.32 44.72 -51.04
C ILE A 59 -4.62 43.42 -50.28
N LYS A 60 -3.90 42.33 -50.60
CA LYS A 60 -4.00 41.08 -49.84
C LYS A 60 -3.64 41.40 -48.41
N LYS A 61 -4.64 41.45 -47.51
CA LYS A 61 -4.39 41.48 -46.07
C LYS A 61 -3.72 40.16 -45.70
N TRP A 62 -2.53 40.25 -45.08
CA TRP A 62 -1.74 39.11 -44.67
C TRP A 62 -2.37 38.56 -43.39
N TYR A 63 -2.96 37.36 -43.46
CA TYR A 63 -3.67 36.76 -42.32
C TYR A 63 -2.77 35.88 -41.43
N VAL A 64 -1.47 35.79 -41.71
CA VAL A 64 -0.53 34.96 -40.93
C VAL A 64 0.47 35.86 -40.18
N PRO A 65 0.67 35.66 -38.87
CA PRO A 65 1.70 36.35 -38.09
C PRO A 65 3.07 36.30 -38.75
N GLN A 66 3.80 37.42 -38.77
CA GLN A 66 5.15 37.50 -39.36
C GLN A 66 6.15 36.52 -38.72
N GLU A 67 5.92 36.15 -37.47
CA GLU A 67 6.75 35.21 -36.71
C GLU A 67 6.82 33.83 -37.38
N LEU A 68 5.73 33.36 -38.01
CA LEU A 68 5.69 32.06 -38.68
C LEU A 68 6.56 32.00 -39.95
N TYR A 69 6.75 33.14 -40.63
CA TYR A 69 7.69 33.22 -41.77
C TYR A 69 9.14 33.28 -41.29
N ASN A 70 9.41 34.04 -40.22
CA ASN A 70 10.76 34.22 -39.70
C ASN A 70 11.32 32.95 -39.06
N GLU A 71 10.49 32.19 -38.36
CA GLU A 71 10.90 30.97 -37.64
C GLU A 71 10.88 29.73 -38.54
N TYR A 72 9.85 29.54 -39.35
CA TYR A 72 9.64 28.31 -40.14
C TYR A 72 9.86 28.49 -41.65
N ARG A 73 10.24 29.69 -42.11
CA ARG A 73 10.36 30.04 -43.54
C ARG A 73 9.10 29.75 -44.34
N TRP A 74 7.94 29.73 -43.69
CA TRP A 74 6.70 29.26 -44.27
C TRP A 74 6.14 30.25 -45.28
N ARG A 75 6.11 29.85 -46.55
CA ARG A 75 5.62 30.68 -47.67
C ARG A 75 4.12 30.45 -47.86
N GLN A 76 3.31 31.48 -47.62
CA GLN A 76 1.84 31.39 -47.73
C GLN A 76 1.33 31.02 -49.13
N TRP A 77 2.10 31.30 -50.18
CA TRP A 77 1.74 31.02 -51.57
C TRP A 77 2.15 29.63 -52.03
N GLU A 78 2.87 28.87 -51.20
CA GLU A 78 3.37 27.56 -51.56
C GLU A 78 2.25 26.53 -51.49
N TYR A 79 2.04 25.81 -52.59
CA TYR A 79 1.05 24.74 -52.65
C TYR A 79 1.53 23.56 -51.80
N SER A 80 0.81 23.25 -50.73
CA SER A 80 1.06 22.07 -49.91
C SER A 80 0.43 20.84 -50.57
N ASN A 81 1.25 19.85 -50.91
CA ASN A 81 0.79 18.55 -51.40
C ASN A 81 1.40 17.44 -50.55
N TYR A 82 0.59 16.90 -49.64
CA TYR A 82 1.05 15.88 -48.71
C TYR A 82 1.24 14.48 -49.33
N ALA A 83 0.81 14.31 -50.58
CA ALA A 83 1.07 13.09 -51.35
C ALA A 83 2.46 13.11 -52.03
N ARG A 84 3.05 14.29 -52.24
CA ARG A 84 4.41 14.44 -52.78
C ARG A 84 5.45 14.71 -51.70
N ASN A 85 5.10 15.52 -50.72
CA ASN A 85 5.94 15.83 -49.57
C ASN A 85 5.23 15.31 -48.33
N LEU A 86 5.85 14.46 -47.52
CA LEU A 86 5.22 13.98 -46.29
C LEU A 86 4.77 15.17 -45.43
N TYR A 87 3.54 15.11 -44.90
CA TYR A 87 3.05 16.10 -43.94
C TYR A 87 4.02 16.17 -42.76
N GLN A 88 4.66 17.31 -42.59
CA GLN A 88 5.44 17.62 -41.40
C GLN A 88 4.54 18.44 -40.48
N ARG A 89 4.26 17.89 -39.29
CA ARG A 89 3.59 18.67 -38.25
C ARG A 89 4.49 19.85 -37.90
N TYR A 90 3.89 21.01 -37.57
CA TYR A 90 4.65 22.10 -36.95
C TYR A 90 5.50 21.50 -35.82
N VAL A 91 6.80 21.79 -35.80
CA VAL A 91 7.64 21.56 -34.63
C VAL A 91 7.21 22.63 -33.63
N ASP A 92 6.01 22.45 -33.07
CA ASP A 92 5.45 23.41 -32.14
C ASP A 92 6.38 23.40 -30.93
N ILE A 93 7.10 24.50 -30.72
CA ILE A 93 7.95 24.71 -29.55
C ILE A 93 7.17 24.43 -28.24
N ARG A 94 5.83 24.53 -28.25
CA ARG A 94 5.00 24.14 -27.10
C ARG A 94 4.91 22.64 -26.88
N LEU A 95 5.24 21.80 -27.85
CA LEU A 95 5.30 20.33 -27.73
C LEU A 95 6.60 19.86 -27.05
N GLU A 96 7.64 20.69 -27.06
CA GLU A 96 8.93 20.36 -26.45
C GLU A 96 8.90 20.47 -24.91
N GLY A 97 7.84 21.08 -24.35
CA GLY A 97 7.64 21.23 -22.91
C GLY A 97 8.41 22.39 -22.30
N ASP A 98 8.51 22.35 -20.98
CA ASP A 98 9.07 23.40 -20.13
C ASP A 98 10.59 23.24 -20.01
N TYR A 99 11.28 24.36 -19.80
CA TYR A 99 12.71 24.35 -19.50
C TYR A 99 12.93 24.09 -18.02
N TYR A 100 13.79 23.11 -17.72
CA TYR A 100 14.25 22.81 -16.37
C TYR A 100 15.66 23.36 -16.16
N TYR A 101 15.83 24.09 -15.06
CA TYR A 101 17.09 24.69 -14.67
C TYR A 101 17.58 24.07 -13.36
N ASP A 102 18.90 24.04 -13.17
CA ASP A 102 19.49 23.66 -11.89
C ASP A 102 19.35 24.80 -10.85
N LEU A 103 19.83 24.56 -9.63
CA LEU A 103 19.82 25.54 -8.54
C LEU A 103 20.64 26.81 -8.84
N PHE A 104 21.52 26.77 -9.85
CA PHE A 104 22.39 27.88 -10.28
C PHE A 104 21.85 28.60 -11.52
N GLY A 105 20.69 28.18 -12.05
CA GLY A 105 20.07 28.77 -13.24
C GLY A 105 20.61 28.25 -14.57
N ASN A 106 21.42 27.19 -14.58
CA ASN A 106 21.87 26.56 -15.82
C ASN A 106 20.77 25.66 -16.38
N ALA A 107 20.54 25.71 -17.70
CA ALA A 107 19.57 24.85 -18.36
C ALA A 107 20.03 23.38 -18.30
N VAL A 108 19.21 22.51 -17.70
CA VAL A 108 19.47 21.07 -17.58
C VAL A 108 18.86 20.32 -18.74
N THR A 109 17.55 20.54 -18.98
CA THR A 109 16.80 19.85 -20.03
C THR A 109 15.51 20.61 -20.36
N ARG A 110 14.85 20.20 -21.44
CA ARG A 110 13.52 20.67 -21.83
C ARG A 110 12.60 19.46 -21.96
N GLY A 111 11.42 19.51 -21.34
CA GLY A 111 10.51 18.37 -21.37
C GLY A 111 9.20 18.57 -20.61
N TRP A 112 8.45 17.50 -20.44
CA TRP A 112 7.18 17.52 -19.71
C TRP A 112 7.30 16.81 -18.37
N LEU A 113 6.83 17.46 -17.29
CA LEU A 113 6.61 16.78 -16.02
C LEU A 113 5.45 15.80 -16.16
N ILE A 114 5.75 14.51 -16.25
CA ILE A 114 4.71 13.47 -16.34
C ILE A 114 4.32 12.93 -14.95
N PHE A 115 5.27 12.91 -14.03
CA PHE A 115 5.09 12.40 -12.68
C PHE A 115 5.98 13.19 -11.71
N ASN A 116 5.42 13.58 -10.57
CA ASN A 116 6.15 14.16 -9.44
C ASN A 116 5.61 13.53 -8.16
N ASN A 117 6.48 13.03 -7.31
CA ASN A 117 6.14 12.66 -5.94
C ASN A 117 7.26 13.17 -5.05
N SER A 118 7.00 14.26 -4.34
CA SER A 118 7.98 14.94 -3.50
C SER A 118 7.43 15.16 -2.11
N GLN A 119 8.35 15.19 -1.14
CA GLN A 119 8.01 15.44 0.25
C GLN A 119 9.04 16.41 0.84
N THR A 120 8.55 17.49 1.43
CA THR A 120 9.33 18.51 2.13
C THR A 120 8.87 18.58 3.58
N GLN A 121 9.81 18.51 4.51
CA GLN A 121 9.55 18.53 5.95
C GLN A 121 10.57 19.46 6.65
N PRO A 122 10.16 20.19 7.71
CA PRO A 122 8.79 20.39 8.20
C PRO A 122 8.04 21.42 7.34
N ARG A 123 6.86 21.08 6.82
CA ARG A 123 5.99 22.00 6.05
C ARG A 123 4.54 21.52 6.04
N GLN A 124 3.59 22.43 6.24
CA GLN A 124 2.16 22.13 5.99
C GLN A 124 1.95 21.88 4.50
N PHE A 125 1.16 20.87 4.13
CA PHE A 125 1.00 20.49 2.72
C PHE A 125 2.34 20.15 2.06
N GLY A 126 3.27 19.56 2.84
CA GLY A 126 4.64 19.33 2.44
C GLY A 126 4.83 18.17 1.46
N SER A 127 3.84 17.30 1.30
CA SER A 127 3.86 16.23 0.29
C SER A 127 3.07 16.67 -0.93
N SER A 128 3.71 16.61 -2.10
CA SER A 128 3.11 16.95 -3.39
C SER A 128 3.15 15.74 -4.31
N LEU A 129 2.01 15.44 -4.94
CA LEU A 129 1.91 14.46 -6.01
C LEU A 129 1.30 15.12 -7.24
N VAL A 130 1.97 14.96 -8.38
CA VAL A 130 1.45 15.33 -9.69
C VAL A 130 1.51 14.11 -10.59
N LYS A 131 0.39 13.80 -11.23
CA LYS A 131 0.31 12.88 -12.37
C LYS A 131 -0.31 13.62 -13.53
N ALA A 132 0.50 13.97 -14.50
CA ALA A 132 0.01 14.68 -15.66
C ALA A 132 -0.95 13.79 -16.46
N THR A 133 -1.96 14.37 -17.10
CA THR A 133 -2.85 13.66 -18.02
C THR A 133 -2.05 12.96 -19.12
N ARG A 134 -0.90 13.52 -19.51
CA ARG A 134 0.07 12.93 -20.46
C ARG A 134 0.67 11.61 -20.00
N PHE A 135 0.86 11.41 -18.70
CA PHE A 135 1.34 10.14 -18.17
C PHE A 135 0.36 9.01 -18.52
N ASN A 136 -0.94 9.28 -18.41
CA ASN A 136 -1.96 8.30 -18.79
C ASN A 136 -2.20 8.24 -20.30
N SER A 137 -2.24 9.38 -21.00
CA SER A 137 -2.61 9.42 -22.42
C SER A 137 -1.48 9.08 -23.39
N TRP A 138 -0.22 9.42 -23.06
CA TRP A 138 0.94 9.13 -23.92
C TRP A 138 1.63 7.82 -23.51
N PHE A 139 1.71 7.54 -22.21
CA PHE A 139 2.45 6.40 -21.67
C PHE A 139 1.55 5.28 -21.10
N SER A 140 0.22 5.39 -21.24
CA SER A 140 -0.73 4.42 -20.68
C SER A 140 -0.56 4.19 -19.17
N GLY A 141 -0.02 5.17 -18.45
CA GLY A 141 0.21 5.09 -17.01
C GLY A 141 1.43 4.25 -16.61
N VAL A 142 2.38 4.02 -17.52
CA VAL A 142 3.60 3.24 -17.25
C VAL A 142 4.81 3.89 -17.94
N ALA A 143 5.84 4.26 -17.19
CA ALA A 143 7.12 4.70 -17.72
C ALA A 143 8.24 3.82 -17.17
N ILE A 144 9.06 3.27 -18.06
CA ILE A 144 10.16 2.36 -17.71
C ILE A 144 11.43 2.93 -18.33
N THR A 145 12.47 3.07 -17.51
CA THR A 145 13.84 3.30 -17.99
C THR A 145 14.70 2.15 -17.54
N SER A 146 15.51 1.61 -18.45
CA SER A 146 16.35 0.45 -18.18
C SER A 146 17.67 0.57 -18.92
N ASP A 147 18.74 0.06 -18.33
CA ASP A 147 20.04 -0.04 -18.97
C ASP A 147 20.74 -1.32 -18.50
N SER A 148 21.80 -1.70 -19.21
CA SER A 148 22.61 -2.85 -18.86
C SER A 148 24.07 -2.66 -19.26
N LYS A 149 24.98 -3.19 -18.44
CA LYS A 149 26.41 -3.22 -18.74
C LYS A 149 27.03 -4.52 -18.24
N GLY A 150 27.41 -5.39 -19.17
CA GLY A 150 27.92 -6.72 -18.85
C GLY A 150 26.85 -7.54 -18.14
N GLN A 151 27.18 -8.07 -16.97
CA GLN A 151 26.26 -8.84 -16.12
C GLN A 151 25.25 -7.96 -15.35
N TYR A 152 25.39 -6.64 -15.34
CA TYR A 152 24.53 -5.76 -14.54
C TYR A 152 23.36 -5.25 -15.37
N HIS A 153 22.15 -5.49 -14.90
CA HIS A 153 20.90 -4.97 -15.45
C HIS A 153 20.20 -4.13 -14.39
N TYR A 154 19.65 -2.99 -14.76
CA TYR A 154 18.77 -2.23 -13.87
C TYR A 154 17.59 -1.63 -14.63
N ALA A 155 16.48 -1.46 -13.92
CA ALA A 155 15.28 -0.81 -14.43
C ALA A 155 14.62 0.04 -13.33
N LEU A 156 14.10 1.19 -13.72
CA LEU A 156 13.23 2.03 -12.90
C LEU A 156 11.89 2.14 -13.61
N THR A 157 10.85 1.64 -12.95
CA THR A 157 9.47 1.63 -13.44
C THR A 157 8.61 2.52 -12.57
N VAL A 158 7.88 3.45 -13.17
CA VAL A 158 6.85 4.26 -12.52
C VAL A 158 5.51 3.91 -13.16
N SER A 159 4.52 3.53 -12.36
CA SER A 159 3.20 3.18 -12.88
C SER A 159 2.07 3.43 -11.89
N ASN A 160 0.88 3.71 -12.41
CA ASN A 160 -0.36 3.70 -11.63
C ASN A 160 -1.05 2.32 -11.59
N ARG A 161 -0.51 1.31 -12.30
CA ARG A 161 -1.07 -0.07 -12.43
C ARG A 161 0.03 -1.14 -12.41
N LEU A 162 0.98 -1.05 -11.49
CA LEU A 162 2.10 -1.97 -11.44
C LEU A 162 1.69 -3.34 -10.87
N ARG A 163 2.12 -4.42 -11.52
CA ARG A 163 2.09 -5.78 -10.98
C ARG A 163 3.45 -6.05 -10.36
N THR A 164 3.48 -6.34 -9.06
CA THR A 164 4.72 -6.73 -8.37
C THR A 164 4.47 -7.83 -7.37
N THR A 165 5.40 -8.77 -7.32
CA THR A 165 5.49 -9.79 -6.26
C THR A 165 6.90 -9.76 -5.71
N LEU A 166 7.04 -9.46 -4.42
CA LEU A 166 8.27 -9.72 -3.68
C LEU A 166 8.25 -11.19 -3.25
N THR A 167 7.23 -11.58 -2.47
CA THR A 167 6.95 -12.96 -2.07
C THR A 167 5.44 -13.17 -1.95
N PRO A 168 4.94 -14.42 -1.93
CA PRO A 168 3.52 -14.69 -1.72
C PRO A 168 3.02 -14.24 -0.35
N MET A 169 3.81 -14.33 0.73
CA MET A 169 3.34 -13.96 2.08
C MET A 169 3.54 -12.49 2.46
N SER A 170 4.50 -11.76 1.85
CA SER A 170 4.75 -10.36 2.22
C SER A 170 4.07 -9.34 1.31
N PHE A 171 4.33 -9.41 0.00
CA PHE A 171 3.79 -8.46 -0.97
C PHE A 171 3.62 -9.12 -2.34
N SER A 172 2.37 -9.46 -2.67
CA SER A 172 1.95 -9.81 -4.02
C SER A 172 0.73 -9.00 -4.38
N LYS A 173 0.92 -7.92 -5.15
CA LYS A 173 -0.19 -7.06 -5.59
C LYS A 173 -0.36 -7.12 -7.10
N PRO A 174 -1.57 -7.46 -7.60
CA PRO A 174 -1.85 -7.49 -9.03
C PRO A 174 -1.83 -6.10 -9.65
N PHE A 175 -2.14 -5.09 -8.84
CA PHE A 175 -2.29 -3.71 -9.23
C PHE A 175 -1.94 -2.82 -8.03
N TRP A 176 -0.91 -2.00 -8.17
CA TRP A 176 -0.59 -0.95 -7.20
C TRP A 176 0.04 0.25 -7.90
N ASP A 177 0.06 1.37 -7.19
CA ASP A 177 0.45 2.66 -7.72
C ASP A 177 1.77 3.13 -7.12
N GLY A 178 2.81 3.30 -7.91
CA GLY A 178 4.06 3.86 -7.43
C GLY A 178 5.27 3.53 -8.30
N VAL A 179 6.41 3.32 -7.62
CA VAL A 179 7.73 3.24 -8.24
C VAL A 179 8.40 1.94 -7.83
N GLN A 180 8.93 1.21 -8.80
CA GLN A 180 9.76 0.02 -8.59
C GLN A 180 11.13 0.23 -9.23
N PHE A 181 12.17 -0.09 -8.48
CA PHE A 181 13.54 -0.16 -8.97
C PHE A 181 14.03 -1.60 -8.87
N ASP A 182 14.53 -2.13 -9.98
CA ASP A 182 15.07 -3.48 -10.08
C ASP A 182 16.54 -3.43 -10.45
N ILE A 183 17.33 -4.32 -9.85
CA ILE A 183 18.71 -4.59 -10.21
C ILE A 183 18.90 -6.10 -10.29
N ALA A 184 19.59 -6.57 -11.32
CA ALA A 184 19.89 -7.98 -11.49
C ALA A 184 21.33 -8.18 -11.98
N THR A 185 21.94 -9.24 -11.49
CA THR A 185 23.23 -9.79 -11.90
C THR A 185 23.13 -11.30 -12.03
N ASP A 186 24.18 -11.96 -12.51
CA ASP A 186 24.23 -13.42 -12.63
C ASP A 186 23.94 -14.17 -11.33
N LYS A 187 24.26 -13.57 -10.16
CA LYS A 187 24.08 -14.22 -8.85
C LYS A 187 23.16 -13.49 -7.88
N TYR A 188 22.92 -12.19 -8.09
CA TYR A 188 22.17 -11.35 -7.16
C TYR A 188 21.06 -10.63 -7.88
N GLN A 189 19.89 -10.57 -7.25
CA GLN A 189 18.77 -9.77 -7.71
C GLN A 189 18.26 -8.91 -6.55
N GLY A 190 17.75 -7.73 -6.87
CA GLY A 190 17.24 -6.78 -5.90
C GLY A 190 16.08 -6.01 -6.50
N THR A 191 15.01 -5.86 -5.72
CA THR A 191 13.85 -5.03 -6.07
C THR A 191 13.55 -4.14 -4.89
N VAL A 192 13.29 -2.85 -5.15
CA VAL A 192 12.81 -1.87 -4.18
C VAL A 192 11.52 -1.27 -4.71
N ILE A 193 10.51 -1.16 -3.86
CA ILE A 193 9.21 -0.58 -4.19
C ILE A 193 8.89 0.58 -3.25
N TYR A 194 8.21 1.59 -3.79
CA TYR A 194 7.70 2.73 -3.04
C TYR A 194 6.35 3.19 -3.57
N SER A 195 5.37 3.37 -2.68
CA SER A 195 4.04 3.89 -2.99
C SER A 195 3.61 4.95 -1.99
N ARG A 196 2.90 5.96 -2.48
CA ARG A 196 2.02 6.80 -1.66
C ARG A 196 0.62 6.17 -1.67
N LEU A 197 0.29 5.38 -0.64
CA LEU A 197 -0.97 4.63 -0.58
C LEU A 197 -2.19 5.55 -0.34
N SER A 198 -2.04 6.57 0.50
CA SER A 198 -3.11 7.54 0.75
C SER A 198 -3.07 8.68 -0.28
N SER A 199 -4.23 9.02 -0.85
CA SER A 199 -4.32 10.04 -1.91
C SER A 199 -3.35 9.77 -3.07
N PRO A 200 -3.39 8.57 -3.70
CA PRO A 200 -2.46 8.20 -4.77
C PRO A 200 -2.69 8.98 -6.07
N GLY A 201 -3.67 9.90 -6.13
CA GLY A 201 -4.03 10.64 -7.35
C GLY A 201 -4.65 9.77 -8.44
N GLY A 202 -4.79 8.45 -8.24
CA GLY A 202 -5.35 7.52 -9.22
C GLY A 202 -4.62 7.58 -10.56
N ALA A 203 -5.40 7.63 -11.65
CA ALA A 203 -4.85 7.60 -13.01
C ALA A 203 -4.19 8.93 -13.43
N SER A 204 -4.65 10.06 -12.90
CA SER A 204 -4.27 11.43 -13.27
C SER A 204 -4.67 12.37 -12.12
N THR A 205 -3.86 13.38 -11.84
CA THR A 205 -4.24 14.51 -10.97
C THR A 205 -4.67 15.74 -11.79
N ASP A 206 -4.95 15.54 -13.09
CA ASP A 206 -5.36 16.57 -14.05
C ASP A 206 -4.40 17.76 -14.11
N ASN A 207 -3.09 17.42 -14.04
CA ASN A 207 -1.98 18.36 -13.98
C ASN A 207 -2.02 19.31 -12.77
N THR A 208 -2.80 18.98 -11.73
CA THR A 208 -2.84 19.73 -10.47
C THR A 208 -2.05 19.00 -9.38
N GLU A 209 -1.49 19.77 -8.44
CA GLU A 209 -0.76 19.21 -7.31
C GLU A 209 -1.73 18.73 -6.23
N VAL A 210 -1.64 17.45 -5.88
CA VAL A 210 -2.36 16.87 -4.74
C VAL A 210 -1.48 16.98 -3.50
N LEU A 211 -1.72 18.06 -2.76
CA LEU A 211 -0.97 18.38 -1.56
C LEU A 211 -1.59 17.75 -0.31
N THR A 212 -0.78 17.10 0.53
CA THR A 212 -1.22 16.58 1.83
C THR A 212 -0.19 16.79 2.92
N THR A 213 -0.68 16.93 4.15
CA THR A 213 0.15 16.94 5.36
C THR A 213 0.35 15.53 5.92
N ASN A 214 -0.74 14.78 6.07
CA ASN A 214 -0.74 13.39 6.52
C ASN A 214 -0.74 12.46 5.31
N LEU A 215 0.07 11.41 5.34
CA LEU A 215 0.11 10.40 4.30
C LEU A 215 0.46 9.02 4.84
N THR A 216 0.01 7.98 4.15
CA THR A 216 0.44 6.60 4.33
C THR A 216 1.31 6.21 3.16
N THR A 217 2.53 5.78 3.46
CA THR A 217 3.54 5.34 2.51
C THR A 217 3.83 3.86 2.68
N LEU A 218 3.98 3.18 1.55
CA LEU A 218 4.51 1.83 1.46
C LEU A 218 5.95 1.93 0.96
N MET A 219 6.86 1.25 1.64
CA MET A 219 8.18 0.94 1.14
C MET A 219 8.42 -0.56 1.28
N GLY A 220 9.14 -1.15 0.35
CA GLY A 220 9.50 -2.55 0.46
C GLY A 220 10.66 -2.90 -0.43
N GLY A 221 11.18 -4.10 -0.24
CA GLY A 221 12.18 -4.64 -1.12
C GLY A 221 12.46 -6.10 -0.86
N ARG A 222 13.11 -6.72 -1.84
CA ARG A 222 13.57 -8.09 -1.80
C ARG A 222 14.97 -8.14 -2.39
N ALA A 223 15.85 -8.89 -1.78
CA ALA A 223 17.15 -9.21 -2.33
C ALA A 223 17.32 -10.73 -2.33
N THR A 224 17.75 -11.30 -3.45
CA THR A 224 18.04 -12.73 -3.57
C THR A 224 19.48 -12.95 -4.01
N ALA A 225 20.04 -14.08 -3.57
CA ALA A 225 21.37 -14.54 -3.91
C ALA A 225 21.32 -16.02 -4.27
N GLN A 226 21.82 -16.36 -5.45
CA GLN A 226 22.04 -17.74 -5.84
C GLN A 226 23.32 -18.27 -5.17
N ILE A 227 23.18 -19.34 -4.39
CA ILE A 227 24.27 -19.98 -3.64
C ILE A 227 24.49 -21.38 -4.24
N GLY A 228 25.46 -21.48 -5.15
CA GLY A 228 25.71 -22.72 -5.89
C GLY A 228 24.67 -22.94 -7.01
N ASP A 229 24.56 -24.17 -7.48
CA ASP A 229 23.83 -24.46 -8.72
C ASP A 229 22.33 -24.66 -8.51
N PHE A 230 21.90 -24.98 -7.29
CA PHE A 230 20.54 -25.40 -6.98
C PHE A 230 19.87 -24.66 -5.82
N THR A 231 20.58 -23.77 -5.11
CA THR A 231 20.04 -23.07 -3.93
C THR A 231 19.92 -21.56 -4.20
N GLU A 232 18.78 -20.98 -3.89
CA GLU A 232 18.56 -19.54 -3.85
C GLU A 232 18.09 -19.12 -2.46
N MET A 233 18.70 -18.09 -1.90
CA MET A 233 18.28 -17.50 -0.63
C MET A 233 17.80 -16.08 -0.87
N GLY A 234 16.74 -15.68 -0.17
CA GLY A 234 16.18 -14.35 -0.25
C GLY A 234 15.91 -13.74 1.11
N ILE A 235 16.02 -12.42 1.18
CA ILE A 235 15.51 -11.61 2.30
C ILE A 235 14.54 -10.58 1.74
N HIS A 236 13.50 -10.26 2.50
CA HIS A 236 12.53 -9.26 2.10
C HIS A 236 12.02 -8.46 3.28
N PHE A 237 11.55 -7.25 2.96
CA PHE A 237 11.03 -6.29 3.91
C PHE A 237 9.91 -5.51 3.24
N VAL A 238 8.80 -5.32 3.95
CA VAL A 238 7.68 -4.49 3.52
C VAL A 238 7.23 -3.69 4.71
N ASN A 239 7.06 -2.39 4.55
CA ASN A 239 6.61 -1.51 5.60
C ASN A 239 5.59 -0.52 5.04
N THR A 240 4.43 -0.50 5.67
CA THR A 240 3.41 0.54 5.47
C THR A 240 3.39 1.39 6.71
N HIS A 241 3.63 2.70 6.58
CA HIS A 241 3.64 3.59 7.73
C HIS A 241 2.95 4.91 7.41
N GLN A 242 2.38 5.52 8.43
CA GLN A 242 1.89 6.88 8.39
C GLN A 242 3.05 7.86 8.57
N SER A 243 3.03 8.96 7.85
CA SER A 243 3.93 10.08 8.05
C SER A 243 3.16 11.40 8.01
N ASN A 244 3.75 12.41 8.65
CA ASN A 244 3.17 13.74 8.80
C ASN A 244 4.27 14.78 8.50
N THR A 245 4.04 15.64 7.52
CA THR A 245 5.05 16.59 7.04
C THR A 245 5.26 17.79 7.97
N LEU A 246 4.46 17.96 9.02
CA LEU A 246 4.70 18.99 10.04
C LEU A 246 5.78 18.59 11.05
N ARG A 247 6.14 17.30 11.11
CA ARG A 247 7.23 16.84 11.96
C ARG A 247 8.57 17.16 11.30
N ASP A 248 9.55 17.45 12.14
CA ASP A 248 10.94 17.64 11.71
C ASP A 248 11.48 16.32 11.15
N GLY A 249 11.94 16.32 9.89
CA GLY A 249 12.20 15.10 9.11
C GLY A 249 13.32 14.20 9.63
N PHE A 250 14.09 14.68 10.60
CA PHE A 250 15.11 13.89 11.31
C PHE A 250 14.71 13.48 12.74
N LYS A 251 13.56 13.94 13.24
CA LYS A 251 13.05 13.62 14.58
C LYS A 251 11.91 12.62 14.49
N GLY A 252 12.25 11.34 14.30
CA GLY A 252 11.30 10.24 14.30
C GLY A 252 11.90 8.94 13.77
N ASN A 253 11.23 7.82 14.01
CA ASN A 253 11.57 6.54 13.41
C ASN A 253 10.72 6.35 12.14
N PRO A 254 11.31 6.36 10.93
CA PRO A 254 10.57 6.22 9.67
C PRO A 254 9.94 4.82 9.49
N ILE A 255 10.36 3.83 10.29
CA ILE A 255 9.84 2.46 10.23
C ILE A 255 8.56 2.34 11.06
N ALA A 256 8.54 2.93 12.26
CA ALA A 256 7.42 2.88 13.19
C ALA A 256 6.29 3.87 12.83
N GLY A 257 6.49 4.73 11.84
CA GLY A 257 5.53 5.75 11.42
C GLY A 257 5.31 6.87 12.43
N ALA A 258 4.34 7.73 12.14
CA ALA A 258 3.96 8.88 12.93
C ALA A 258 2.44 9.00 13.02
N LEU A 259 1.94 9.49 14.15
CA LEU A 259 0.54 9.89 14.29
C LEU A 259 0.23 11.03 13.32
N THR A 260 -0.96 10.99 12.73
CA THR A 260 -1.49 12.11 11.96
C THR A 260 -1.80 13.30 12.87
N VAL A 261 -1.95 14.49 12.26
CA VAL A 261 -2.36 15.70 13.01
C VAL A 261 -3.64 15.48 13.81
N ASP A 262 -4.64 14.82 13.21
CA ASP A 262 -5.95 14.63 13.82
C ASP A 262 -5.93 13.52 14.89
N GLN A 263 -5.03 12.55 14.75
CA GLN A 263 -4.85 11.48 15.74
C GLN A 263 -4.07 11.93 16.97
N ASN A 264 -3.15 12.88 16.84
CA ASN A 264 -2.30 13.34 17.94
C ASN A 264 -3.01 14.35 18.84
N GLN A 265 -4.13 13.93 19.42
CA GLN A 265 -4.95 14.69 20.36
C GLN A 265 -4.93 14.04 21.75
N THR A 266 -5.38 14.77 22.77
CA THR A 266 -5.52 14.21 24.11
C THR A 266 -6.58 13.11 24.13
N VAL A 267 -6.28 12.00 24.81
CA VAL A 267 -7.22 10.88 24.99
C VAL A 267 -8.14 11.22 26.16
N SER A 268 -9.45 11.13 25.92
CA SER A 268 -10.48 11.36 26.94
C SER A 268 -11.05 10.05 27.48
N PHE A 269 -11.16 9.02 26.64
CA PHE A 269 -11.52 7.68 27.10
C PHE A 269 -10.82 6.59 26.29
N ILE A 270 -10.63 5.44 26.92
CA ILE A 270 -10.27 4.18 26.28
C ILE A 270 -11.33 3.15 26.64
N GLU A 271 -11.84 2.44 25.64
CA GLU A 271 -12.81 1.35 25.84
C GLU A 271 -12.17 0.02 25.42
N LEU A 272 -12.28 -0.98 26.28
CA LEU A 272 -12.01 -2.37 25.95
C LEU A 272 -13.33 -3.11 25.78
N VAL A 273 -13.44 -3.95 24.77
CA VAL A 273 -14.61 -4.79 24.52
C VAL A 273 -14.16 -6.25 24.49
N LEU A 274 -14.68 -7.04 25.42
CA LEU A 274 -14.41 -8.46 25.55
C LEU A 274 -15.58 -9.24 24.97
N ARG A 275 -15.27 -10.19 24.09
CA ARG A 275 -16.25 -10.98 23.34
C ARG A 275 -15.85 -12.44 23.30
N ASP A 276 -16.79 -13.28 22.96
CA ASP A 276 -16.57 -14.67 22.57
C ASP A 276 -15.91 -14.75 21.17
N ASP A 277 -14.88 -15.59 21.00
CA ASP A 277 -14.28 -15.88 19.68
C ASP A 277 -15.14 -16.88 18.87
N SER A 278 -15.85 -17.77 19.56
CA SER A 278 -16.73 -18.79 19.00
C SER A 278 -18.21 -18.58 19.40
N PRO A 279 -18.82 -17.42 19.12
CA PRO A 279 -20.15 -17.06 19.64
C PRO A 279 -21.31 -17.98 19.19
N ALA A 280 -21.05 -18.89 18.24
CA ALA A 280 -22.04 -19.80 17.67
C ALA A 280 -22.40 -20.98 18.61
N ASP A 281 -21.55 -21.32 19.58
CA ASP A 281 -21.87 -22.36 20.58
C ASP A 281 -22.73 -21.84 21.74
N GLY A 282 -22.74 -20.52 21.94
CA GLY A 282 -23.53 -19.82 22.94
C GLY A 282 -23.03 -20.03 24.38
N SER A 283 -21.81 -20.52 24.60
CA SER A 283 -21.28 -20.79 25.93
C SER A 283 -19.76 -20.83 25.99
N GLY A 284 -19.17 -20.36 27.09
CA GLY A 284 -17.74 -20.50 27.32
C GLY A 284 -16.93 -19.39 26.65
N GLY A 285 -17.54 -18.21 26.51
CA GLY A 285 -16.87 -17.03 25.97
C GLY A 285 -15.97 -16.35 27.01
N ALA A 286 -15.65 -15.07 26.79
CA ALA A 286 -14.62 -14.39 27.56
C ALA A 286 -14.91 -14.35 29.07
N ALA A 287 -13.98 -14.89 29.87
CA ALA A 287 -14.05 -14.86 31.34
C ALA A 287 -13.13 -13.77 31.90
N PHE A 288 -13.70 -12.64 32.33
CA PHE A 288 -12.98 -11.47 32.83
C PHE A 288 -12.94 -11.41 34.34
N PHE A 289 -11.74 -11.22 34.92
CA PHE A 289 -11.53 -11.13 36.37
C PHE A 289 -11.14 -9.69 36.78
N PRO A 290 -12.08 -8.86 37.29
CA PRO A 290 -11.80 -7.48 37.65
C PRO A 290 -10.71 -7.34 38.73
N VAL A 291 -10.69 -8.24 39.71
CA VAL A 291 -9.76 -8.19 40.85
C VAL A 291 -8.30 -8.42 40.42
N GLY A 292 -8.09 -9.14 39.33
CA GLY A 292 -6.76 -9.39 38.76
C GLY A 292 -6.35 -8.37 37.69
N SER A 293 -7.20 -7.38 37.39
CA SER A 293 -6.98 -6.46 36.29
C SER A 293 -6.65 -5.05 36.79
N ASP A 294 -5.79 -4.34 36.06
CA ASP A 294 -5.35 -2.99 36.40
C ASP A 294 -5.04 -2.17 35.14
N ILE A 295 -5.02 -0.85 35.28
CA ILE A 295 -4.54 0.09 34.28
C ILE A 295 -3.31 0.80 34.83
N ILE A 296 -2.21 0.79 34.07
CA ILE A 296 -0.95 1.41 34.44
C ILE A 296 -0.74 2.64 33.55
N ILE A 297 -0.65 3.81 34.16
CA ILE A 297 -0.55 5.09 33.48
C ILE A 297 0.83 5.65 33.75
N THR A 298 1.62 5.85 32.71
CA THR A 298 2.92 6.53 32.81
C THR A 298 2.80 7.95 32.30
N TYR A 299 3.37 8.90 33.03
CA TYR A 299 3.38 10.32 32.70
C TYR A 299 4.67 10.75 31.99
N ASN A 300 4.65 11.98 31.50
CA ASN A 300 5.77 12.58 30.77
C ASN A 300 7.07 12.65 31.59
N ASP A 301 6.97 12.87 32.89
CA ASP A 301 8.07 12.97 33.85
C ASP A 301 8.60 11.59 34.32
N GLY A 302 7.93 10.51 33.91
CA GLY A 302 8.26 9.13 34.31
C GLY A 302 7.51 8.65 35.56
N THR A 303 6.66 9.47 36.17
CA THR A 303 5.76 9.05 37.25
C THR A 303 4.79 7.99 36.72
N VAL A 304 4.43 7.02 37.57
CA VAL A 304 3.55 5.90 37.22
C VAL A 304 2.43 5.80 38.24
N ASP A 305 1.19 5.78 37.75
CA ASP A 305 0.00 5.50 38.54
C ASP A 305 -0.55 4.11 38.20
N HIS A 306 -0.92 3.37 39.23
CA HIS A 306 -1.75 2.18 39.13
C HIS A 306 -3.21 2.54 39.37
N GLY A 307 -4.09 2.19 38.45
CA GLY A 307 -5.51 2.53 38.49
C GLY A 307 -6.16 2.12 39.81
N ARG A 308 -5.86 0.92 40.31
CA ARG A 308 -6.37 0.45 41.61
C ARG A 308 -5.91 1.29 42.80
N GLU A 309 -4.69 1.83 42.77
CA GLU A 309 -4.15 2.67 43.85
C GLU A 309 -4.83 4.04 43.89
N ILE A 310 -5.06 4.63 42.72
CA ILE A 310 -5.78 5.90 42.58
C ILE A 310 -7.31 5.72 42.54
N ARG A 311 -7.82 4.49 42.67
CA ARG A 311 -9.25 4.14 42.57
C ARG A 311 -9.88 4.62 41.25
N PHE A 312 -9.13 4.44 40.17
CA PHE A 312 -9.54 4.62 38.79
C PHE A 312 -9.77 3.24 38.16
N GLU A 313 -11.00 2.76 38.28
CA GLU A 313 -11.47 1.48 37.74
C GLU A 313 -12.41 1.73 36.56
N PRO A 314 -12.53 0.80 35.60
CA PRO A 314 -13.41 0.98 34.46
C PRO A 314 -14.88 0.96 34.87
N ALA A 315 -15.70 1.73 34.15
CA ALA A 315 -17.14 1.48 34.15
C ALA A 315 -17.42 0.21 33.33
N ILE A 316 -17.92 -0.83 34.00
CA ILE A 316 -18.23 -2.13 33.40
C ILE A 316 -19.68 -2.14 32.92
N GLN A 317 -19.91 -2.53 31.67
CA GLN A 317 -21.24 -2.73 31.09
C GLN A 317 -21.33 -4.08 30.39
N GLY A 318 -22.51 -4.70 30.42
CA GLY A 318 -22.74 -6.01 29.81
C GLY A 318 -22.11 -7.18 30.59
N GLY A 319 -22.17 -8.36 29.98
CA GLY A 319 -21.68 -9.61 30.57
C GLY A 319 -22.57 -10.19 31.68
N PHE A 320 -22.36 -11.48 31.95
CA PHE A 320 -23.02 -12.22 33.02
C PHE A 320 -22.10 -12.32 34.23
N VAL A 321 -22.57 -11.85 35.39
CA VAL A 321 -21.81 -11.95 36.64
C VAL A 321 -21.83 -13.40 37.13
N GLN A 322 -20.65 -14.01 37.25
CA GLN A 322 -20.45 -15.33 37.85
C GLN A 322 -19.70 -15.22 39.19
N GLU A 323 -19.41 -16.35 39.84
CA GLU A 323 -18.63 -16.36 41.09
C GLU A 323 -17.16 -15.96 40.83
N GLY A 324 -16.87 -14.68 41.03
CA GLY A 324 -15.51 -14.13 40.99
C GLY A 324 -15.04 -13.60 39.63
N PHE A 325 -15.85 -13.71 38.58
CA PHE A 325 -15.58 -13.20 37.24
C PHE A 325 -16.86 -12.81 36.50
N ILE A 326 -16.72 -12.14 35.35
CA ILE A 326 -17.82 -11.76 34.46
C ILE A 326 -17.61 -12.50 33.14
N SER A 327 -18.63 -13.18 32.63
CA SER A 327 -18.58 -13.90 31.34
C SER A 327 -19.26 -13.14 30.21
N ALA A 328 -18.69 -13.21 29.00
CA ALA A 328 -19.31 -12.75 27.76
C ALA A 328 -19.56 -13.98 26.87
N ASP A 329 -20.69 -14.65 27.06
CA ASP A 329 -21.03 -15.89 26.34
C ASP A 329 -21.86 -15.59 25.08
N GLY A 330 -21.55 -16.24 23.96
CA GLY A 330 -22.30 -16.09 22.72
C GLY A 330 -22.21 -14.66 22.17
N THR A 331 -23.34 -14.00 21.98
CA THR A 331 -23.39 -12.61 21.45
C THR A 331 -23.24 -11.53 22.51
N GLU A 332 -23.09 -11.91 23.78
CA GLU A 332 -22.90 -10.96 24.88
C GLU A 332 -21.52 -10.30 24.82
N GLU A 333 -21.38 -9.07 25.34
CA GLU A 333 -20.12 -8.35 25.35
C GLU A 333 -19.88 -7.73 26.73
N ILE A 334 -18.63 -7.74 27.19
CA ILE A 334 -18.22 -6.94 28.36
C ILE A 334 -17.50 -5.70 27.85
N ARG A 335 -18.02 -4.53 28.20
CA ARG A 335 -17.41 -3.23 27.87
C ARG A 335 -16.78 -2.62 29.12
N LEU A 336 -15.50 -2.31 29.03
CA LEU A 336 -14.71 -1.68 30.08
C LEU A 336 -14.34 -0.26 29.63
N LEU A 337 -15.03 0.75 30.16
CA LEU A 337 -14.79 2.14 29.80
C LEU A 337 -13.91 2.81 30.86
N TYR A 338 -12.70 3.20 30.46
CA TYR A 338 -11.79 4.02 31.24
C TYR A 338 -11.92 5.48 30.80
N ASP A 339 -12.64 6.27 31.57
CA ASP A 339 -12.92 7.68 31.28
C ASP A 339 -12.05 8.61 32.14
N PHE A 340 -11.09 9.27 31.47
CA PHE A 340 -10.11 10.16 32.08
C PHE A 340 -10.70 11.51 32.50
N ASP A 341 -11.95 11.81 32.14
CA ASP A 341 -12.66 13.02 32.57
C ASP A 341 -13.43 12.81 33.88
N THR A 342 -13.45 11.59 34.41
CA THR A 342 -14.12 11.31 35.68
C THR A 342 -13.41 11.97 36.86
N PRO A 343 -14.17 12.38 37.92
CA PRO A 343 -13.57 12.86 39.16
C PRO A 343 -12.63 11.86 39.84
N ALA A 344 -12.76 10.57 39.53
CA ALA A 344 -11.89 9.52 40.04
C ALA A 344 -10.46 9.68 39.52
N PHE A 345 -10.29 9.98 38.23
CA PHE A 345 -8.99 10.28 37.64
C PHE A 345 -8.54 11.69 38.00
N VAL A 346 -9.33 12.71 37.66
CA VAL A 346 -8.94 14.13 37.74
C VAL A 346 -8.44 14.56 39.14
N ASN A 347 -9.01 14.01 40.22
CA ASN A 347 -8.67 14.43 41.58
C ASN A 347 -7.56 13.60 42.24
N ARG A 348 -7.20 12.45 41.68
CA ARG A 348 -6.32 11.46 42.36
C ARG A 348 -5.10 11.07 41.56
N ALA A 349 -5.13 11.30 40.25
CA ALA A 349 -4.02 10.99 39.38
C ALA A 349 -2.83 11.95 39.63
N SER A 350 -1.62 11.46 39.43
CA SER A 350 -0.38 12.20 39.67
C SER A 350 -0.16 13.35 38.68
N GLY A 351 -0.81 13.29 37.52
CA GLY A 351 -0.76 14.34 36.50
C GLY A 351 -2.04 14.40 35.64
N PRO A 352 -2.23 15.50 34.89
CA PRO A 352 -3.37 15.66 34.01
C PRO A 352 -3.28 14.72 32.79
N LYS A 353 -4.41 14.45 32.13
CA LYS A 353 -4.48 13.49 31.01
C LYS A 353 -3.63 13.91 29.80
N GLU A 354 -3.39 15.21 29.64
CA GLU A 354 -2.51 15.80 28.60
C GLU A 354 -1.03 15.43 28.78
N GLU A 355 -0.64 15.05 30.00
CA GLU A 355 0.73 14.65 30.35
C GLU A 355 0.95 13.14 30.33
N ILE A 356 -0.08 12.36 29.99
CA ILE A 356 0.05 10.91 29.85
C ILE A 356 0.97 10.60 28.67
N ALA A 357 1.95 9.75 28.96
CA ALA A 357 2.96 9.26 28.04
C ALA A 357 2.61 7.89 27.45
N LYS A 358 2.01 7.03 28.27
CA LYS A 358 1.71 5.63 27.98
C LYS A 358 0.56 5.17 28.88
N VAL A 359 -0.32 4.35 28.32
CA VAL A 359 -1.33 3.59 29.06
C VAL A 359 -1.16 2.12 28.74
N GLU A 360 -0.98 1.30 29.76
CA GLU A 360 -0.83 -0.14 29.67
C GLU A 360 -1.96 -0.81 30.48
N PHE A 361 -2.52 -1.87 29.94
CA PHE A 361 -3.57 -2.65 30.58
C PHE A 361 -3.02 -3.99 31.01
N GLU A 362 -3.27 -4.37 32.25
CA GLU A 362 -3.12 -5.72 32.74
C GLU A 362 -4.52 -6.33 32.86
N LEU A 363 -4.88 -7.21 31.93
CA LEU A 363 -6.21 -7.81 31.86
C LEU A 363 -6.13 -9.29 32.23
N THR A 364 -6.70 -9.67 33.38
CA THR A 364 -6.84 -11.08 33.74
C THR A 364 -8.05 -11.67 33.05
N ILE A 365 -7.80 -12.57 32.09
CA ILE A 365 -8.82 -13.16 31.22
C ILE A 365 -8.55 -14.65 30.97
N GLY A 366 -9.61 -15.42 30.75
CA GLY A 366 -9.55 -16.82 30.34
C GLY A 366 -10.70 -17.17 29.39
N ASN A 367 -10.79 -18.46 29.06
CA ASN A 367 -11.73 -19.05 28.12
C ASN A 367 -11.54 -18.60 26.66
N ASP A 368 -12.59 -18.70 25.85
CA ASP A 368 -12.62 -18.34 24.45
C ASP A 368 -12.93 -16.86 24.30
N TYR A 369 -11.88 -16.04 24.22
CA TYR A 369 -12.02 -14.59 24.27
C TYR A 369 -11.45 -13.91 23.03
N GLN A 370 -12.04 -12.77 22.69
CA GLN A 370 -11.44 -11.70 21.91
C GLN A 370 -11.39 -10.42 22.74
N VAL A 371 -10.25 -9.73 22.71
CA VAL A 371 -10.05 -8.42 23.32
C VAL A 371 -9.95 -7.38 22.21
N TRP A 372 -10.91 -6.47 22.17
CA TRP A 372 -10.94 -5.34 21.26
C TRP A 372 -10.71 -4.04 22.03
N MET A 373 -10.16 -3.03 21.36
CA MET A 373 -9.84 -1.75 21.98
C MET A 373 -10.15 -0.56 21.06
N THR A 374 -10.65 0.53 21.65
CA THR A 374 -10.90 1.80 20.96
C THR A 374 -10.73 3.02 21.89
N SER A 375 -10.84 4.22 21.34
CA SER A 375 -10.76 5.49 22.07
C SER A 375 -11.49 6.60 21.31
N ASN A 376 -11.61 7.77 21.94
CA ASN A 376 -12.10 8.99 21.29
C ASN A 376 -11.24 9.47 20.10
N ASN A 377 -10.00 8.97 19.95
CA ASN A 377 -9.10 9.34 18.84
C ASN A 377 -8.98 8.24 17.77
N GLN A 378 -9.75 7.15 17.91
CA GLN A 378 -9.77 6.01 16.98
C GLN A 378 -11.14 5.92 16.32
N THR A 379 -11.46 6.89 15.46
CA THR A 379 -12.80 7.01 14.86
C THR A 379 -12.81 6.75 13.36
N ASN A 380 -13.98 6.42 12.83
CA ASN A 380 -14.24 6.36 11.40
C ASN A 380 -14.55 7.77 10.84
N ARG A 381 -14.90 7.86 9.55
CA ARG A 381 -15.23 9.14 8.89
C ARG A 381 -16.50 9.82 9.42
N SER A 382 -17.30 9.12 10.20
CA SER A 382 -18.52 9.59 10.84
C SER A 382 -18.30 9.87 12.33
N ASP A 383 -17.05 9.93 12.78
CA ASP A 383 -16.63 10.12 14.17
C ASP A 383 -17.09 9.01 15.14
N GLU A 384 -17.44 7.84 14.61
CA GLU A 384 -17.79 6.68 15.45
C GLU A 384 -16.52 5.90 15.84
N PRO A 385 -16.37 5.50 17.12
CA PRO A 385 -15.24 4.69 17.55
C PRO A 385 -15.11 3.37 16.78
N VAL A 386 -13.90 3.07 16.31
CA VAL A 386 -13.56 1.84 15.60
C VAL A 386 -12.84 0.91 16.56
N LEU A 387 -13.32 -0.33 16.70
CA LEU A 387 -12.67 -1.36 17.50
C LEU A 387 -11.54 -2.02 16.71
N LEU A 388 -10.38 -2.16 17.35
CA LEU A 388 -9.24 -2.91 16.80
C LEU A 388 -8.94 -4.11 17.71
N LEU A 389 -8.67 -5.26 17.08
CA LEU A 389 -8.31 -6.49 17.80
C LEU A 389 -6.94 -6.30 18.47
N VAL A 390 -6.87 -6.71 19.73
CA VAL A 390 -5.65 -6.69 20.54
C VAL A 390 -5.11 -8.10 20.73
N ALA A 391 -5.99 -9.03 21.12
CA ALA A 391 -5.64 -10.41 21.38
C ALA A 391 -6.88 -11.29 21.25
N GLN A 392 -6.66 -12.57 20.94
CA GLN A 392 -7.69 -13.61 20.96
C GLN A 392 -7.15 -14.88 21.65
N ALA A 393 -8.03 -15.79 22.04
CA ALA A 393 -7.66 -17.09 22.58
C ALA A 393 -7.17 -18.05 21.48
N GLU A 394 -6.31 -19.00 21.83
CA GLU A 394 -5.94 -20.08 20.92
C GLU A 394 -6.95 -21.23 21.05
N GLY A 395 -7.93 -21.25 20.15
CA GLY A 395 -8.99 -22.24 20.13
C GLY A 395 -10.05 -22.01 21.22
N ASN A 396 -11.12 -22.80 21.15
CA ASN A 396 -12.31 -22.64 21.98
C ASN A 396 -12.15 -23.34 23.35
N VAL A 397 -11.55 -22.64 24.31
CA VAL A 397 -11.34 -23.10 25.70
C VAL A 397 -12.49 -22.62 26.58
N GLN A 398 -13.10 -23.49 27.38
CA GLN A 398 -14.31 -23.14 28.17
C GLN A 398 -14.18 -23.41 29.68
N ASP A 399 -13.04 -23.94 30.12
CA ASP A 399 -12.82 -24.47 31.48
C ASP A 399 -11.81 -23.66 32.31
N ASN A 400 -11.48 -22.44 31.86
CA ASN A 400 -10.49 -21.53 32.44
C ASN A 400 -9.05 -22.07 32.50
N THR A 401 -8.72 -23.15 31.78
CA THR A 401 -7.36 -23.71 31.79
C THR A 401 -6.31 -22.79 31.17
N ASN A 402 -6.73 -21.85 30.34
CA ASN A 402 -5.89 -20.83 29.70
C ASN A 402 -5.87 -19.48 30.45
N LEU A 403 -6.34 -19.41 31.70
CA LEU A 403 -6.36 -18.18 32.50
C LEU A 403 -4.97 -17.52 32.54
N ARG A 404 -4.89 -16.27 32.08
CA ARG A 404 -3.64 -15.51 32.02
C ARG A 404 -3.86 -14.01 32.24
N ILE A 405 -2.76 -13.30 32.52
CA ILE A 405 -2.72 -11.83 32.54
C ILE A 405 -2.20 -11.37 31.18
N LEU A 406 -3.06 -10.76 30.38
CA LEU A 406 -2.66 -10.07 29.15
C LEU A 406 -2.14 -8.68 29.50
N LYS A 407 -0.93 -8.35 29.06
CA LYS A 407 -0.36 -7.01 29.22
C LYS A 407 -0.20 -6.34 27.87
N PHE A 408 -0.89 -5.24 27.61
CA PHE A 408 -0.81 -4.56 26.32
C PHE A 408 -0.95 -3.05 26.47
N GLU A 409 -0.33 -2.31 25.55
CA GLU A 409 -0.39 -0.85 25.55
C GLU A 409 -1.49 -0.35 24.62
N TYR A 410 -2.19 0.69 25.07
CA TYR A 410 -3.03 1.46 24.17
C TYR A 410 -2.19 2.39 23.29
N GLY A 411 -2.51 2.41 22.00
CA GLY A 411 -1.95 3.33 21.04
C GLY A 411 -2.66 3.19 19.68
N LEU A 412 -2.61 4.27 18.91
CA LEU A 412 -3.17 4.29 17.56
C LEU A 412 -2.21 3.62 16.58
N PRO A 413 -2.70 2.86 15.58
CA PRO A 413 -1.86 2.17 14.62
C PRO A 413 -1.12 3.18 13.72
N THR A 414 0.21 3.09 13.68
CA THR A 414 1.06 4.00 12.90
C THR A 414 1.85 3.33 11.80
N ALA A 415 2.15 2.04 11.94
CA ALA A 415 2.83 1.27 10.89
C ALA A 415 2.60 -0.24 11.01
N THR A 416 2.72 -0.93 9.90
CA THR A 416 2.80 -2.40 9.81
C THR A 416 4.05 -2.76 9.03
N GLN A 417 4.86 -3.66 9.58
CA GLN A 417 6.09 -4.14 9.00
C GLN A 417 6.04 -5.65 8.86
N ILE A 418 6.50 -6.16 7.72
CA ILE A 418 6.78 -7.58 7.49
C ILE A 418 8.25 -7.69 7.13
N ILE A 419 8.98 -8.57 7.81
CA ILE A 419 10.36 -8.92 7.48
C ILE A 419 10.50 -10.43 7.45
N GLY A 420 11.21 -10.97 6.47
CA GLY A 420 11.31 -12.41 6.33
C GLY A 420 12.43 -12.87 5.43
N GLY A 421 12.49 -14.19 5.30
CA GLY A 421 13.49 -14.88 4.49
C GLY A 421 12.87 -16.02 3.70
N THR A 422 13.46 -16.30 2.54
CA THR A 422 13.06 -17.41 1.67
C THR A 422 14.24 -18.32 1.35
N LEU A 423 13.95 -19.61 1.22
CA LEU A 423 14.89 -20.62 0.73
C LEU A 423 14.24 -21.38 -0.42
N GLU A 424 14.88 -21.39 -1.58
CA GLU A 424 14.49 -22.20 -2.72
C GLU A 424 15.57 -23.24 -3.03
N LEU A 425 15.17 -24.49 -3.21
CA LEU A 425 16.03 -25.55 -3.72
C LEU A 425 15.43 -26.11 -5.00
N ARG A 426 16.22 -26.19 -6.07
CA ARG A 426 15.78 -26.65 -7.38
C ARG A 426 16.45 -27.97 -7.74
N ASP A 427 15.65 -28.95 -8.14
CA ASP A 427 16.09 -30.26 -8.63
C ASP A 427 17.06 -31.02 -7.70
N VAL A 428 16.88 -30.93 -6.38
CA VAL A 428 17.67 -31.70 -5.42
C VAL A 428 17.11 -33.12 -5.35
N ALA A 429 17.80 -34.07 -5.97
CA ALA A 429 17.32 -35.45 -6.14
C ALA A 429 15.92 -35.54 -6.80
N GLY A 430 15.63 -34.61 -7.72
CA GLY A 430 14.33 -34.48 -8.40
C GLY A 430 13.27 -33.71 -7.61
N PHE A 431 13.59 -33.17 -6.43
CA PHE A 431 12.68 -32.35 -5.63
C PHE A 431 12.95 -30.86 -5.80
N ASN A 432 11.88 -30.08 -5.88
CA ASN A 432 11.90 -28.64 -5.74
C ASN A 432 11.26 -28.26 -4.40
N PHE A 433 11.96 -27.44 -3.62
CA PHE A 433 11.53 -26.94 -2.33
C PHE A 433 11.43 -25.42 -2.35
N TYR A 434 10.40 -24.89 -1.72
CA TYR A 434 10.26 -23.47 -1.42
C TYR A 434 9.86 -23.34 0.05
N GLY A 435 10.58 -22.52 0.80
CA GLY A 435 10.23 -22.17 2.17
C GLY A 435 10.27 -20.66 2.38
N GLU A 436 9.31 -20.13 3.11
CA GLU A 436 9.22 -18.73 3.50
C GLU A 436 8.88 -18.63 5.00
N TYR A 437 9.54 -17.71 5.70
CA TYR A 437 9.30 -17.40 7.10
C TYR A 437 9.31 -15.89 7.29
N ASP A 438 8.20 -15.37 7.82
CA ASP A 438 7.91 -13.95 7.96
C ASP A 438 7.58 -13.58 9.40
N LEU A 439 7.95 -12.37 9.79
CA LEU A 439 7.60 -11.74 11.05
C LEU A 439 6.80 -10.47 10.76
N SER A 440 5.56 -10.43 11.21
CA SER A 440 4.69 -9.25 11.16
C SER A 440 4.80 -8.45 12.46
N ILE A 441 4.92 -7.13 12.35
CA ILE A 441 5.00 -6.20 13.47
C ILE A 441 4.02 -5.05 13.23
N ALA A 442 3.04 -4.91 14.11
CA ALA A 442 2.08 -3.81 14.07
C ALA A 442 2.44 -2.76 15.12
N TYR A 443 2.97 -1.62 14.66
CA TYR A 443 3.39 -0.52 15.51
C TYR A 443 2.21 0.39 15.90
N ARG A 444 2.19 0.75 17.17
CA ARG A 444 1.21 1.65 17.78
C ARG A 444 1.92 2.76 18.55
N LYS A 445 1.27 3.92 18.67
CA LYS A 445 1.77 5.07 19.44
C LYS A 445 0.65 5.70 20.26
N TYR A 446 0.95 5.99 21.52
CA TYR A 446 0.06 6.77 22.37
C TYR A 446 0.01 8.23 21.91
N PRO A 447 -1.17 8.83 21.64
CA PRO A 447 -1.27 10.21 21.23
C PRO A 447 -1.11 11.17 22.41
N SER A 448 -0.32 12.22 22.21
CA SER A 448 0.00 13.20 23.25
C SER A 448 0.38 14.53 22.60
N VAL A 449 -0.39 15.57 22.93
CA VAL A 449 -0.19 16.93 22.40
C VAL A 449 1.06 17.61 22.96
N THR A 450 1.52 17.16 24.13
CA THR A 450 2.67 17.74 24.84
C THR A 450 4.00 17.13 24.38
N ARG A 451 3.97 16.04 23.60
CA ARG A 451 5.15 15.32 23.12
C ARG A 451 5.41 15.55 21.63
N THR A 452 6.69 15.72 21.31
CA THR A 452 7.18 15.74 19.92
C THR A 452 7.72 14.38 19.48
N SER A 453 8.07 13.50 20.43
CA SER A 453 8.52 12.13 20.22
C SER A 453 7.66 11.16 21.04
N HIS A 454 7.30 10.04 20.43
CA HIS A 454 6.43 9.03 21.04
C HIS A 454 7.18 7.70 21.10
N THR A 455 7.00 6.99 22.21
CA THR A 455 7.37 5.58 22.32
C THR A 455 6.50 4.75 21.39
N THR A 456 7.04 3.63 20.92
CA THR A 456 6.33 2.73 20.01
C THR A 456 6.13 1.41 20.73
N SER A 457 4.94 0.85 20.62
CA SER A 457 4.61 -0.50 21.09
C SER A 457 4.12 -1.37 19.94
N ALA A 458 4.15 -2.69 20.13
CA ALA A 458 3.65 -3.67 19.18
C ALA A 458 3.13 -4.89 19.94
N GLY A 459 2.03 -5.47 19.46
CA GLY A 459 1.43 -6.68 20.01
C GLY A 459 1.07 -6.59 21.50
N VAL A 460 1.19 -7.73 22.17
CA VAL A 460 1.05 -7.91 23.63
C VAL A 460 2.45 -8.09 24.23
N ALA A 461 2.66 -7.79 25.51
CA ALA A 461 3.94 -7.99 26.17
C ALA A 461 4.39 -9.45 26.05
N GLY A 462 5.59 -9.65 25.48
CA GLY A 462 6.14 -10.99 25.18
C GLY A 462 5.81 -11.52 23.79
N GLU A 463 4.78 -10.99 23.12
CA GLU A 463 4.30 -11.39 21.79
C GLU A 463 4.21 -10.14 20.88
N GLN A 464 5.34 -9.46 20.69
CA GLN A 464 5.41 -8.21 19.91
C GLN A 464 5.43 -8.45 18.39
N VAL A 465 5.68 -9.70 17.97
CA VAL A 465 5.82 -10.11 16.58
C VAL A 465 4.96 -11.34 16.33
N GLU A 466 4.30 -11.37 15.18
CA GLU A 466 3.47 -12.49 14.74
C GLU A 466 4.22 -13.26 13.64
N PRO A 467 4.69 -14.50 13.92
CA PRO A 467 5.39 -15.31 12.94
C PRO A 467 4.43 -16.06 12.02
N ALA A 468 4.72 -16.06 10.74
CA ALA A 468 4.04 -16.88 9.75
C ALA A 468 5.07 -17.64 8.91
N TRP A 469 4.73 -18.82 8.42
CA TRP A 469 5.60 -19.58 7.54
C TRP A 469 4.82 -20.44 6.54
N MET A 470 5.44 -20.71 5.40
CA MET A 470 4.94 -21.70 4.44
C MET A 470 6.09 -22.51 3.85
N VAL A 471 5.79 -23.76 3.49
CA VAL A 471 6.70 -24.69 2.85
C VAL A 471 5.98 -25.46 1.76
N ASN A 472 6.56 -25.46 0.57
CA ASN A 472 6.12 -26.26 -0.58
C ASN A 472 7.22 -27.22 -1.00
N LEU A 473 6.85 -28.48 -1.26
CA LEU A 473 7.73 -29.51 -1.78
C LEU A 473 7.07 -30.18 -2.98
N SER A 474 7.77 -30.25 -4.11
CA SER A 474 7.24 -30.88 -5.33
C SER A 474 8.27 -31.75 -6.03
N LYS A 475 7.82 -32.78 -6.74
CA LYS A 475 8.66 -33.65 -7.57
C LYS A 475 7.89 -34.13 -8.79
N VAL A 476 8.48 -33.96 -9.96
CA VAL A 476 7.95 -34.48 -11.23
C VAL A 476 8.82 -35.67 -11.63
N ALA A 477 8.26 -36.88 -11.59
CA ALA A 477 8.96 -38.12 -11.94
C ALA A 477 8.06 -38.96 -12.85
N HIS A 478 8.06 -38.66 -14.14
CA HIS A 478 7.11 -39.24 -15.12
C HIS A 478 6.96 -40.76 -14.97
N PRO A 479 5.71 -41.28 -14.91
CA PRO A 479 4.42 -40.59 -15.06
C PRO A 479 3.87 -39.94 -13.78
N TRP A 480 4.62 -39.98 -12.67
CA TRP A 480 4.16 -39.56 -11.35
C TRP A 480 4.49 -38.09 -11.04
N PHE A 481 3.63 -37.46 -10.26
CA PHE A 481 3.82 -36.13 -9.69
C PHE A 481 3.51 -36.17 -8.20
N PHE A 482 4.35 -35.51 -7.41
CA PHE A 482 4.17 -35.33 -5.97
C PHE A 482 4.18 -33.84 -5.63
N PHE A 483 3.26 -33.43 -4.75
CA PHE A 483 3.18 -32.09 -4.19
C PHE A 483 2.76 -32.18 -2.73
N GLY A 484 3.41 -31.41 -1.87
CA GLY A 484 3.05 -31.22 -0.48
C GLY A 484 3.23 -29.75 -0.08
N GLU A 485 2.31 -29.26 0.75
CA GLU A 485 2.29 -27.90 1.27
C GLU A 485 1.99 -27.96 2.77
N ALA A 486 2.66 -27.09 3.53
CA ALA A 486 2.41 -26.87 4.95
C ALA A 486 2.62 -25.38 5.27
N TYR A 487 1.78 -24.82 6.15
CA TYR A 487 1.87 -23.41 6.52
C TYR A 487 1.33 -23.16 7.94
N SER A 488 1.71 -22.03 8.52
CA SER A 488 1.15 -21.45 9.75
C SER A 488 1.05 -19.94 9.56
N MET A 489 -0.03 -19.35 10.07
CA MET A 489 -0.28 -17.90 10.04
C MET A 489 -0.52 -17.38 11.45
#